data_AF-A0A521Y1E5-F1
#
_entry.id   AF-A0A521Y1E5-F1
#
_cell.length_a   1.000
_cell.length_b   1.000
_cell.length_c   1.000
_cell.angle_alpha   90.00
_cell.angle_beta   90.00
_cell.angle_gamma   90.00
#
_symmetry.space_group_name_H-M   'P 1'
#
loop_
_entity.id
_entity.type
_entity.pdbx_description
1 polymer ?
#
loop_
_entity_poly.entity_id
_entity_poly.type
_entity_poly.pdbx_seq_one_letter_code
_entity_poly.pdbx_strand_id
1 'polypeptide(L)'
;MKKIITWDLGATKCAAAVIEYDQHQQLSCKKTGCVKIRSLSSLAELAAHIENKLEINMAEADAICIGAAGQYDGECLFLDKGFSEPDKNYPYPMDFARLAKQQNWPAFEIIHDYSPIVCATFTSYLQQTNNVKRLNQAAMNPHGRRVALGVGTGIGLKDGVLFPHGDFWLGTNEMGHIGIVVPPLAEKYYQERHDELLKFLRSEAIIKADEPLTFEKLLAGPGMSYIYSFFDRDAKKQDSEEIGHLVRNGHSEETLATFAWYLGLLVGTVQLTFMPDGGIWMTGGVVLNHLDMFDHPEFFLGITASPAYLPLREQFPLGVLCGSEHAFMGAAYYASKRLL
;
A
#
# COMPACT_ATOMS: atom_id res chain seq x y z
N MET A 1 6.73 -30.41 1.18
CA MET A 1 6.31 -29.00 1.26
C MET A 1 7.49 -28.14 0.93
N LYS A 2 7.29 -27.11 0.11
CA LYS A 2 8.30 -26.10 -0.21
C LYS A 2 8.24 -24.97 0.81
N LYS A 3 9.39 -24.45 1.24
CA LYS A 3 9.50 -23.33 2.17
C LYS A 3 9.92 -22.08 1.42
N ILE A 4 9.13 -21.03 1.52
CA ILE A 4 9.41 -19.74 0.91
C ILE A 4 9.61 -18.72 2.03
N ILE A 5 10.72 -18.00 2.01
CA ILE A 5 10.92 -16.86 2.91
C ILE A 5 10.49 -15.60 2.17
N THR A 6 9.62 -14.82 2.80
CA THR A 6 9.10 -13.58 2.21
C THR A 6 9.44 -12.39 3.08
N TRP A 7 9.86 -11.28 2.50
CA TRP A 7 10.14 -10.04 3.22
C TRP A 7 9.18 -8.94 2.73
N ASP A 8 8.71 -8.14 3.67
CA ASP A 8 8.06 -6.84 3.47
C ASP A 8 9.02 -5.77 4.01
N LEU A 9 9.82 -5.21 3.11
CA LEU A 9 10.94 -4.33 3.38
C LEU A 9 10.55 -2.87 3.10
N GLY A 10 10.04 -2.20 4.13
CA GLY A 10 9.81 -0.76 4.10
C GLY A 10 11.07 0.06 4.37
N ALA A 11 10.94 1.38 4.52
CA ALA A 11 12.08 2.27 4.79
C ALA A 11 12.59 2.23 6.25
N THR A 12 11.75 1.80 7.20
CA THR A 12 12.08 1.85 8.65
C THR A 12 12.08 0.49 9.33
N LYS A 13 11.26 -0.44 8.82
CA LYS A 13 11.07 -1.79 9.35
C LYS A 13 11.12 -2.78 8.21
N CYS A 14 11.67 -3.96 8.49
CA CYS A 14 11.55 -5.14 7.64
C CYS A 14 10.73 -6.17 8.42
N ALA A 15 9.58 -6.54 7.89
CA ALA A 15 8.84 -7.70 8.37
C ALA A 15 9.12 -8.88 7.44
N ALA A 16 9.09 -10.09 7.96
CA ALA A 16 9.37 -11.28 7.17
C ALA A 16 8.54 -12.46 7.67
N ALA A 17 8.39 -13.47 6.83
CA ALA A 17 7.66 -14.67 7.15
C ALA A 17 8.24 -15.91 6.48
N VAL A 18 7.99 -17.07 7.09
CA VAL A 18 8.15 -18.38 6.47
C VAL A 18 6.78 -18.87 6.04
N ILE A 19 6.62 -19.06 4.74
CA ILE A 19 5.41 -19.58 4.12
C ILE A 19 5.67 -20.99 3.62
N GLU A 20 4.79 -21.93 3.96
CA GLU A 20 4.81 -23.26 3.37
C GLU A 20 3.88 -23.31 2.16
N TYR A 21 4.40 -23.86 1.06
CA TYR A 21 3.69 -24.14 -0.18
C TYR A 21 3.55 -25.65 -0.36
N ASP A 22 2.32 -26.15 -0.35
CA ASP A 22 2.01 -27.58 -0.42
C ASP A 22 1.77 -28.08 -1.85
N GLN A 23 1.60 -29.40 -1.98
CA GLN A 23 1.34 -30.07 -3.26
C GLN A 23 -0.03 -29.71 -3.87
N HIS A 24 -0.95 -29.13 -3.10
CA HIS A 24 -2.26 -28.65 -3.51
C HIS A 24 -2.25 -27.14 -3.83
N GLN A 25 -1.06 -26.56 -3.96
CA GLN A 25 -0.83 -25.14 -4.22
C GLN A 25 -1.41 -24.21 -3.15
N GLN A 26 -1.58 -24.70 -1.92
CA GLN A 26 -2.00 -23.89 -0.79
C GLN A 26 -0.78 -23.27 -0.10
N LEU A 27 -0.97 -22.03 0.34
CA LEU A 27 0.01 -21.26 1.09
C LEU A 27 -0.43 -21.21 2.56
N SER A 28 0.52 -21.36 3.49
CA SER A 28 0.25 -21.16 4.91
C SER A 28 1.40 -20.45 5.61
N CYS A 29 1.09 -19.36 6.31
CA CYS A 29 2.06 -18.65 7.14
C CYS A 29 2.39 -19.49 8.38
N LYS A 30 3.66 -19.81 8.58
CA LYS A 30 4.12 -20.58 9.75
C LYS A 30 4.72 -19.72 10.82
N LYS A 31 5.48 -18.71 10.42
CA LYS A 31 6.18 -17.86 11.34
C LYS A 31 6.41 -16.49 10.74
N THR A 32 6.34 -15.47 11.57
CA THR A 32 6.60 -14.09 11.20
C THR A 32 7.64 -13.48 12.14
N GLY A 33 8.32 -12.46 11.65
CA GLY A 33 9.29 -11.68 12.41
C GLY A 33 9.30 -10.24 11.91
N CYS A 34 9.65 -9.31 12.78
CA CYS A 34 9.83 -7.91 12.40
C CYS A 34 11.10 -7.36 13.05
N VAL A 35 11.87 -6.62 12.27
CA VAL A 35 13.14 -5.99 12.66
C VAL A 35 13.12 -4.52 12.27
N LYS A 36 13.64 -3.65 13.14
CA LYS A 36 13.84 -2.23 12.81
C LYS A 36 15.14 -2.09 12.02
N ILE A 37 15.09 -1.52 10.83
CA ILE A 37 16.27 -1.49 9.93
C ILE A 37 17.39 -0.64 10.52
N ARG A 38 17.04 0.52 11.11
CA ARG A 38 17.99 1.47 11.72
C ARG A 38 18.62 1.00 13.03
N SER A 39 18.15 -0.11 13.62
CA SER A 39 18.81 -0.67 14.81
C SER A 39 20.01 -1.57 14.47
N LEU A 40 20.33 -1.70 13.18
CA LEU A 40 21.39 -2.57 12.66
C LEU A 40 22.40 -1.77 11.85
N SER A 41 23.57 -2.36 11.61
CA SER A 41 24.69 -1.71 10.93
C SER A 41 24.87 -2.15 9.46
N SER A 42 24.26 -3.27 9.04
CA SER A 42 24.41 -3.80 7.69
C SER A 42 23.24 -4.68 7.23
N LEU A 43 23.15 -4.90 5.91
CA LEU A 43 22.19 -5.84 5.31
C LEU A 43 22.43 -7.29 5.79
N ALA A 44 23.69 -7.67 6.01
CA ALA A 44 24.03 -9.00 6.52
C ALA A 44 23.52 -9.20 7.95
N GLU A 45 23.62 -8.16 8.80
CA GLU A 45 23.00 -8.19 10.14
C GLU A 45 21.47 -8.26 10.05
N LEU A 46 20.85 -7.56 9.10
CA LEU A 46 19.41 -7.63 8.88
C LEU A 46 18.96 -9.04 8.53
N ALA A 47 19.63 -9.67 7.57
CA ALA A 47 19.38 -11.06 7.20
C ALA A 47 19.52 -12.00 8.40
N ALA A 48 20.62 -11.90 9.17
CA ALA A 48 20.85 -12.74 10.34
C ALA A 48 19.79 -12.53 11.44
N HIS A 49 19.33 -11.30 11.66
CA HIS A 49 18.25 -11.03 12.62
C HIS A 49 16.92 -11.59 12.13
N ILE A 50 16.64 -11.55 10.83
CA ILE A 50 15.45 -12.17 10.25
C ILE A 50 15.53 -13.69 10.41
N GLU A 51 16.65 -14.32 10.06
CA GLU A 51 16.87 -15.77 10.25
C GLU A 51 16.63 -16.18 11.71
N ASN A 52 17.17 -15.42 12.67
CA ASN A 52 16.95 -15.66 14.10
C ASN A 52 15.46 -15.53 14.49
N LYS A 53 14.74 -14.54 13.96
CA LYS A 53 13.30 -14.38 14.23
C LYS A 53 12.48 -15.51 13.60
N LEU A 54 12.86 -15.95 12.40
CA LEU A 54 12.16 -16.98 11.66
C LEU A 54 12.59 -18.42 12.02
N GLU A 55 13.65 -18.59 12.81
CA GLU A 55 14.26 -19.90 13.14
C GLU A 55 14.53 -20.76 11.89
N ILE A 56 15.00 -20.12 10.81
CA ILE A 56 15.40 -20.77 9.57
C ILE A 56 16.48 -19.92 8.90
N ASN A 57 17.49 -20.58 8.32
CA ASN A 57 18.49 -19.88 7.53
C ASN A 57 17.95 -19.55 6.14
N MET A 58 18.36 -18.43 5.54
CA MET A 58 17.96 -18.04 4.19
C MET A 58 18.33 -19.11 3.16
N ALA A 59 19.49 -19.74 3.34
CA ALA A 59 19.98 -20.83 2.49
C ALA A 59 19.16 -22.14 2.58
N GLU A 60 18.32 -22.30 3.59
CA GLU A 60 17.46 -23.49 3.77
C GLU A 60 16.08 -23.34 3.12
N ALA A 61 15.75 -22.16 2.61
CA ALA A 61 14.53 -21.94 1.85
C ALA A 61 14.63 -22.54 0.44
N ASP A 62 13.48 -22.84 -0.16
CA ASP A 62 13.41 -23.22 -1.58
C ASP A 62 13.39 -21.99 -2.50
N ALA A 63 12.88 -20.85 -2.01
CA ALA A 63 12.89 -19.56 -2.70
C ALA A 63 12.75 -18.40 -1.71
N ILE A 64 13.19 -17.21 -2.11
CA ILE A 64 13.06 -15.97 -1.34
C ILE A 64 12.39 -14.88 -2.19
N CYS A 65 11.35 -14.23 -1.68
CA CYS A 65 10.76 -13.06 -2.37
C CYS A 65 10.69 -11.86 -1.43
N ILE A 66 11.27 -10.75 -1.86
CA ILE A 66 11.37 -9.53 -1.08
C ILE A 66 10.50 -8.47 -1.76
N GLY A 67 9.37 -8.13 -1.16
CA GLY A 67 8.63 -6.91 -1.49
C GLY A 67 9.35 -5.74 -0.84
N ALA A 68 9.90 -4.82 -1.64
CA ALA A 68 10.71 -3.72 -1.15
C ALA A 68 10.18 -2.37 -1.61
N ALA A 69 10.26 -1.39 -0.70
CA ALA A 69 10.10 0.01 -1.05
C ALA A 69 11.35 0.48 -1.80
N GLY A 70 11.16 1.02 -3.01
CA GLY A 70 12.25 1.55 -3.84
C GLY A 70 12.53 0.75 -5.10
N GLN A 71 13.66 1.05 -5.74
CA GLN A 71 14.08 0.50 -7.02
C GLN A 71 15.28 -0.45 -6.82
N TYR A 72 15.15 -1.67 -7.34
CA TYR A 72 16.22 -2.66 -7.39
C TYR A 72 16.80 -2.70 -8.81
N ASP A 73 18.11 -2.56 -8.94
CA ASP A 73 18.82 -2.54 -10.24
C ASP A 73 19.39 -3.91 -10.65
N GLY A 74 19.13 -4.95 -9.85
CA GLY A 74 19.70 -6.29 -10.00
C GLY A 74 20.90 -6.56 -9.10
N GLU A 75 21.48 -5.54 -8.49
CA GLU A 75 22.59 -5.65 -7.53
C GLU A 75 22.20 -5.08 -6.17
N CYS A 76 21.68 -3.85 -6.17
CA CYS A 76 21.45 -3.00 -5.02
C CYS A 76 20.02 -2.43 -5.02
N LEU A 77 19.44 -2.31 -3.83
CA LEU A 77 18.14 -1.65 -3.62
C LEU A 77 18.33 -0.19 -3.17
N PHE A 78 17.62 0.73 -3.82
CA PHE A 78 17.68 2.16 -3.52
C PHE A 78 16.29 2.73 -3.27
N LEU A 79 16.17 3.64 -2.30
CA LEU A 79 14.97 4.47 -2.20
C LEU A 79 15.04 5.57 -3.27
N ASP A 80 13.91 5.87 -3.90
CA ASP A 80 13.80 6.87 -5.00
C ASP A 80 14.30 8.27 -4.61
N LYS A 81 14.27 8.60 -3.31
CA LYS A 81 14.81 9.87 -2.76
C LYS A 81 16.34 9.91 -2.65
N GLY A 82 17.03 8.83 -3.04
CA GLY A 82 18.45 8.59 -2.80
C GLY A 82 19.43 9.55 -3.50
N PHE A 83 19.01 10.27 -4.55
CA PHE A 83 19.89 11.24 -5.23
C PHE A 83 19.86 12.65 -4.63
N SER A 84 18.76 13.03 -3.98
CA SER A 84 18.52 14.40 -3.51
C SER A 84 18.54 14.55 -1.99
N GLU A 85 18.28 13.48 -1.22
CA GLU A 85 18.20 13.55 0.26
C GLU A 85 18.84 12.31 0.93
N PRO A 86 20.16 12.33 1.19
CA PRO A 86 20.91 11.18 1.71
C PRO A 86 20.38 10.61 3.03
N ASP A 87 19.86 11.46 3.93
CA ASP A 87 19.33 11.06 5.25
C ASP A 87 18.03 10.25 5.17
N LYS A 88 17.36 10.25 4.00
CA LYS A 88 16.14 9.50 3.71
C LYS A 88 16.39 8.21 2.92
N ASN A 89 17.65 7.81 2.74
CA ASN A 89 17.99 6.52 2.16
C ASN A 89 17.92 5.40 3.21
N TYR A 90 18.09 4.14 2.77
CA TYR A 90 18.39 3.04 3.69
C TYR A 90 19.65 3.37 4.51
N PRO A 91 19.72 2.94 5.78
CA PRO A 91 20.81 3.32 6.68
C PRO A 91 22.18 2.70 6.33
N TYR A 92 22.20 1.73 5.43
CA TYR A 92 23.41 1.06 4.92
C TYR A 92 23.18 0.56 3.49
N PRO A 93 24.24 0.24 2.73
CA PRO A 93 24.11 -0.33 1.39
C PRO A 93 23.28 -1.61 1.38
N MET A 94 22.30 -1.65 0.47
CA MET A 94 21.39 -2.79 0.32
C MET A 94 21.85 -3.68 -0.86
N ASP A 95 23.10 -4.14 -0.79
CA ASP A 95 23.79 -4.94 -1.83
C ASP A 95 23.31 -6.41 -1.81
N PHE A 96 22.05 -6.64 -2.17
CA PHE A 96 21.40 -7.95 -2.06
C PHE A 96 22.06 -9.02 -2.92
N ALA A 97 22.48 -8.73 -4.16
CA ALA A 97 23.11 -9.72 -5.03
C ALA A 97 24.43 -10.23 -4.43
N ARG A 98 25.24 -9.32 -3.87
CA ARG A 98 26.48 -9.69 -3.17
C ARG A 98 26.19 -10.57 -1.96
N LEU A 99 25.21 -10.17 -1.12
CA LEU A 99 24.87 -10.92 0.08
C LEU A 99 24.34 -12.31 -0.25
N ALA A 100 23.40 -12.41 -1.18
CA ALA A 100 22.80 -13.67 -1.62
C ALA A 100 23.87 -14.65 -2.13
N LYS A 101 24.84 -14.16 -2.90
CA LYS A 101 25.99 -14.98 -3.35
C LYS A 101 26.89 -15.42 -2.19
N GLN A 102 27.18 -14.52 -1.24
CA GLN A 102 28.03 -14.84 -0.08
C GLN A 102 27.40 -15.85 0.88
N GLN A 103 26.08 -15.78 1.05
CA GLN A 103 25.31 -16.62 1.97
C GLN A 103 24.66 -17.83 1.30
N ASN A 104 24.93 -18.06 0.00
CA ASN A 104 24.33 -19.14 -0.80
C ASN A 104 22.80 -19.18 -0.72
N TRP A 105 22.15 -18.02 -0.90
CA TRP A 105 20.70 -17.96 -0.98
C TRP A 105 20.19 -18.78 -2.19
N PRO A 106 18.99 -19.39 -2.09
CA PRO A 106 18.32 -20.01 -3.24
C PRO A 106 17.90 -18.94 -4.27
N ALA A 107 17.12 -19.33 -5.28
CA ALA A 107 16.50 -18.38 -6.18
C ALA A 107 15.75 -17.30 -5.38
N PHE A 108 16.10 -16.03 -5.62
CA PHE A 108 15.49 -14.90 -4.96
C PHE A 108 15.13 -13.80 -5.94
N GLU A 109 14.11 -13.02 -5.60
CA GLU A 109 13.73 -11.84 -6.37
C GLU A 109 13.27 -10.71 -5.45
N ILE A 110 13.61 -9.48 -5.84
CA ILE A 110 13.16 -8.26 -5.20
C ILE A 110 12.16 -7.59 -6.12
N ILE A 111 10.93 -7.44 -5.64
CA ILE A 111 9.83 -6.82 -6.35
C ILE A 111 9.35 -5.60 -5.57
N HIS A 112 8.60 -4.73 -6.23
CA HIS A 112 7.98 -3.57 -5.57
C HIS A 112 7.08 -4.02 -4.41
N ASP A 113 7.11 -3.31 -3.28
CA ASP A 113 6.32 -3.60 -2.06
C ASP A 113 4.81 -3.81 -2.27
N TYR A 114 4.20 -3.17 -3.26
CA TYR A 114 2.79 -3.35 -3.64
C TYR A 114 2.51 -4.54 -4.57
N SER A 115 3.52 -5.07 -5.26
CA SER A 115 3.35 -6.26 -6.11
C SER A 115 2.88 -7.48 -5.31
N PRO A 116 3.46 -7.80 -4.13
CA PRO A 116 2.92 -8.80 -3.22
C PRO A 116 1.45 -8.56 -2.88
N ILE A 117 1.03 -7.31 -2.64
CA ILE A 117 -0.35 -7.02 -2.23
C ILE A 117 -1.33 -7.39 -3.35
N VAL A 118 -1.01 -7.10 -4.61
CA VAL A 118 -1.81 -7.57 -5.76
C VAL A 118 -1.81 -9.09 -5.84
N CYS A 119 -0.64 -9.72 -5.72
CA CYS A 119 -0.51 -11.18 -5.74
C CYS A 119 -1.33 -11.86 -4.64
N ALA A 120 -1.44 -11.26 -3.46
CA ALA A 120 -2.24 -11.78 -2.35
C ALA A 120 -3.70 -11.96 -2.77
N THR A 121 -4.20 -11.05 -3.61
CA THR A 121 -5.58 -11.14 -4.11
C THR A 121 -5.79 -12.42 -4.91
N PHE A 122 -4.78 -12.91 -5.64
CA PHE A 122 -4.86 -14.13 -6.48
C PHE A 122 -4.93 -15.43 -5.66
N THR A 123 -4.82 -15.35 -4.34
CA THR A 123 -4.80 -16.51 -3.46
C THR A 123 -6.14 -16.68 -2.72
N SER A 124 -6.26 -17.76 -1.94
CA SER A 124 -7.38 -17.97 -1.01
C SER A 124 -7.44 -16.95 0.15
N TYR A 125 -6.45 -16.05 0.26
CA TYR A 125 -6.41 -15.00 1.28
C TYR A 125 -7.69 -14.15 1.30
N LEU A 126 -8.24 -13.78 0.14
CA LEU A 126 -9.48 -12.99 0.04
C LEU A 126 -10.73 -13.74 0.50
N GLN A 127 -10.69 -15.07 0.55
CA GLN A 127 -11.83 -15.90 0.94
C GLN A 127 -12.01 -15.94 2.47
N GLN A 128 -10.99 -15.54 3.22
CA GLN A 128 -11.04 -15.49 4.68
C GLN A 128 -11.73 -14.19 5.12
N THR A 129 -12.90 -14.30 5.75
CA THR A 129 -13.75 -13.15 6.11
C THR A 129 -13.05 -12.15 7.03
N ASN A 130 -12.14 -12.62 7.89
CA ASN A 130 -11.40 -11.76 8.82
C ASN A 130 -10.29 -10.94 8.13
N ASN A 131 -9.91 -11.31 6.92
CA ASN A 131 -8.85 -10.63 6.19
C ASN A 131 -9.37 -9.44 5.37
N VAL A 132 -10.68 -9.33 5.15
CA VAL A 132 -11.23 -8.38 4.19
C VAL A 132 -12.50 -7.69 4.72
N LYS A 133 -12.47 -6.37 4.91
CA LYS A 133 -13.69 -5.54 5.06
C LYS A 133 -14.22 -5.22 3.66
N ARG A 134 -15.30 -5.86 3.24
CA ARG A 134 -15.97 -5.58 1.96
C ARG A 134 -16.77 -4.27 2.08
N LEU A 135 -16.57 -3.35 1.14
CA LEU A 135 -17.25 -2.06 1.12
C LEU A 135 -18.48 -2.05 0.22
N ASN A 136 -18.62 -3.05 -0.65
CA ASN A 136 -19.82 -3.30 -1.44
C ASN A 136 -20.06 -4.80 -1.65
N GLN A 137 -21.21 -5.13 -2.24
CA GLN A 137 -21.63 -6.52 -2.50
C GLN A 137 -21.30 -6.99 -3.93
N ALA A 138 -20.50 -6.22 -4.67
CA ALA A 138 -20.16 -6.55 -6.06
C ALA A 138 -19.33 -7.84 -6.17
N ALA A 139 -19.71 -8.72 -7.07
CA ALA A 139 -19.02 -9.99 -7.30
C ALA A 139 -17.68 -9.76 -8.00
N MET A 140 -16.63 -10.43 -7.52
CA MET A 140 -15.31 -10.36 -8.16
C MET A 140 -15.25 -11.23 -9.39
N ASN A 141 -14.83 -10.67 -10.53
CA ASN A 141 -14.39 -11.47 -11.67
C ASN A 141 -13.03 -12.13 -11.33
N PRO A 142 -12.92 -13.47 -11.23
CA PRO A 142 -11.68 -14.13 -10.85
C PRO A 142 -10.50 -13.84 -11.80
N HIS A 143 -10.79 -13.54 -13.06
CA HIS A 143 -9.79 -13.19 -14.09
C HIS A 143 -9.83 -11.70 -14.47
N GLY A 144 -10.60 -10.91 -13.73
CA GLY A 144 -10.69 -9.48 -13.91
C GLY A 144 -9.44 -8.76 -13.43
N ARG A 145 -9.27 -7.52 -13.89
CA ARG A 145 -8.15 -6.68 -13.46
C ARG A 145 -8.35 -6.29 -12.00
N ARG A 146 -7.30 -6.44 -11.20
CA ARG A 146 -7.30 -6.16 -9.77
C ARG A 146 -6.34 -5.04 -9.48
N VAL A 147 -6.68 -4.19 -8.52
CA VAL A 147 -5.84 -3.10 -8.05
C VAL A 147 -5.61 -3.26 -6.56
N ALA A 148 -4.34 -3.25 -6.14
CA ALA A 148 -3.98 -3.03 -4.75
C ALA A 148 -3.63 -1.56 -4.56
N LEU A 149 -4.26 -0.91 -3.57
CA LEU A 149 -4.06 0.50 -3.25
C LEU A 149 -3.64 0.64 -1.78
N GLY A 150 -2.39 0.98 -1.53
CA GLY A 150 -1.93 1.29 -0.18
C GLY A 150 -1.96 2.77 0.12
N VAL A 151 -2.48 3.11 1.30
CA VAL A 151 -2.41 4.45 1.86
C VAL A 151 -1.76 4.36 3.23
N GLY A 152 -0.51 4.82 3.30
CA GLY A 152 0.35 4.72 4.48
C GLY A 152 1.21 5.97 4.62
N THR A 153 2.52 5.80 4.76
CA THR A 153 3.48 6.92 4.73
C THR A 153 3.54 7.61 3.37
N GLY A 154 3.21 6.86 2.31
CA GLY A 154 2.96 7.35 0.95
C GLY A 154 1.73 6.63 0.37
N ILE A 155 1.44 6.86 -0.91
CA ILE A 155 0.43 6.11 -1.65
C ILE A 155 1.12 5.29 -2.71
N GLY A 156 0.93 3.97 -2.65
CA GLY A 156 1.36 3.11 -3.76
C GLY A 156 0.22 2.30 -4.32
N LEU A 157 0.32 2.00 -5.59
CA LEU A 157 -0.67 1.27 -6.35
C LEU A 157 0.04 0.31 -7.29
N LYS A 158 -0.42 -0.93 -7.33
CA LYS A 158 -0.11 -1.86 -8.43
C LYS A 158 -1.40 -2.53 -8.87
N ASP A 159 -1.42 -2.89 -10.14
CA ASP A 159 -2.53 -3.62 -10.73
C ASP A 159 -2.04 -4.94 -11.32
N GLY A 160 -2.96 -5.86 -11.55
CA GLY A 160 -2.62 -7.14 -12.15
C GLY A 160 -3.82 -7.94 -12.59
N VAL A 161 -3.55 -9.00 -13.34
CA VAL A 161 -4.54 -9.91 -13.92
C VAL A 161 -4.09 -11.34 -13.67
N LEU A 162 -4.97 -12.19 -13.14
CA LEU A 162 -4.76 -13.63 -13.05
C LEU A 162 -5.35 -14.32 -14.27
N PHE A 163 -4.51 -14.96 -15.08
CA PHE A 163 -4.96 -15.68 -16.26
C PHE A 163 -5.58 -17.04 -15.89
N PRO A 164 -6.52 -17.58 -16.69
CA PRO A 164 -7.15 -18.87 -16.45
C PRO A 164 -6.17 -20.05 -16.30
N HIS A 165 -4.99 -19.97 -16.93
CA HIS A 165 -3.95 -20.98 -16.83
C HIS A 165 -3.07 -20.85 -15.57
N GLY A 166 -3.37 -19.91 -14.68
CA GLY A 166 -2.71 -19.76 -13.37
C GLY A 166 -1.43 -18.91 -13.38
N ASP A 167 -1.00 -18.39 -14.52
CA ASP A 167 -0.01 -17.30 -14.59
C ASP A 167 -0.71 -15.95 -14.34
N PHE A 168 0.07 -14.90 -14.16
CA PHE A 168 -0.43 -13.57 -13.91
C PHE A 168 0.43 -12.50 -14.55
N TRP A 169 -0.16 -11.33 -14.79
CA TRP A 169 0.55 -10.12 -15.18
C TRP A 169 0.44 -9.07 -14.08
N LEU A 170 1.50 -8.31 -13.86
CA LEU A 170 1.54 -7.17 -12.95
C LEU A 170 1.89 -5.90 -13.74
N GLY A 171 1.14 -4.84 -13.49
CA GLY A 171 1.39 -3.51 -14.03
C GLY A 171 2.37 -2.70 -13.19
N THR A 172 2.96 -1.68 -13.81
CA THR A 172 3.84 -0.71 -13.18
C THR A 172 3.22 0.67 -13.29
N ASN A 173 3.11 1.38 -12.15
CA ASN A 173 2.60 2.74 -12.08
C ASN A 173 3.03 3.41 -10.76
N GLU A 174 2.90 4.74 -10.72
CA GLU A 174 3.15 5.60 -9.54
C GLU A 174 1.95 6.56 -9.31
N MET A 175 0.75 5.97 -9.22
CA MET A 175 -0.53 6.71 -9.21
C MET A 175 -0.66 7.69 -8.03
N GLY A 176 0.06 7.48 -6.92
CA GLY A 176 0.04 8.36 -5.75
C GLY A 176 0.44 9.81 -6.05
N HIS A 177 1.27 10.01 -7.06
CA HIS A 177 1.75 11.33 -7.48
C HIS A 177 0.83 12.04 -8.48
N ILE A 178 -0.30 11.45 -8.85
CA ILE A 178 -1.28 12.13 -9.69
C ILE A 178 -1.87 13.34 -8.94
N GLY A 179 -1.94 14.46 -9.64
CA GLY A 179 -2.57 15.69 -9.15
C GLY A 179 -4.07 15.50 -8.95
N ILE A 180 -4.59 16.06 -7.86
CA ILE A 180 -6.02 16.11 -7.60
C ILE A 180 -6.65 17.10 -8.57
N VAL A 181 -7.64 16.65 -9.32
CA VAL A 181 -8.40 17.49 -10.25
C VAL A 181 -9.79 17.75 -9.69
N VAL A 182 -10.38 18.89 -10.06
CA VAL A 182 -11.78 19.20 -9.73
C VAL A 182 -12.67 18.21 -10.49
N PRO A 183 -13.49 17.40 -9.79
CA PRO A 183 -14.27 16.37 -10.45
C PRO A 183 -15.50 16.97 -11.16
N PRO A 184 -15.98 16.40 -12.28
CA PRO A 184 -17.03 17.01 -13.12
C PRO A 184 -18.36 17.27 -12.42
N LEU A 185 -18.72 16.47 -11.40
CA LEU A 185 -19.94 16.63 -10.60
C LEU A 185 -19.68 17.16 -9.19
N ALA A 186 -18.52 17.77 -8.91
CA ALA A 186 -18.35 18.44 -7.62
C ALA A 186 -19.39 19.55 -7.49
N GLU A 187 -20.27 19.44 -6.49
CA GLU A 187 -21.09 20.55 -6.05
C GLU A 187 -20.22 21.74 -5.66
N LYS A 188 -20.80 22.94 -5.73
CA LYS A 188 -20.10 24.20 -5.43
C LYS A 188 -19.38 24.14 -4.08
N TYR A 189 -20.01 23.54 -3.08
CA TYR A 189 -19.44 23.32 -1.74
C TYR A 189 -18.07 22.61 -1.78
N TYR A 190 -17.94 21.54 -2.55
CA TYR A 190 -16.68 20.79 -2.66
C TYR A 190 -15.60 21.59 -3.41
N GLN A 191 -15.99 22.35 -4.43
CA GLN A 191 -15.08 23.22 -5.16
C GLN A 191 -14.52 24.33 -4.26
N GLU A 192 -15.41 25.02 -3.54
CA GLU A 192 -15.02 26.07 -2.59
C GLU A 192 -14.11 25.50 -1.48
N ARG A 193 -14.44 24.33 -0.93
CA ARG A 193 -13.59 23.66 0.05
C ARG A 193 -12.22 23.29 -0.51
N HIS A 194 -12.15 22.76 -1.72
CA HIS A 194 -10.88 22.43 -2.36
C HIS A 194 -10.00 23.67 -2.53
N ASP A 195 -10.58 24.77 -3.01
CA ASP A 195 -9.87 26.02 -3.22
C ASP A 195 -9.39 26.64 -1.90
N GLU A 196 -10.21 26.61 -0.86
CA GLU A 196 -9.85 27.08 0.48
C GLU A 196 -8.74 26.25 1.12
N LEU A 197 -8.82 24.92 1.01
CA LEU A 197 -7.78 24.02 1.48
C LEU A 197 -6.47 24.26 0.72
N LEU A 198 -6.51 24.40 -0.60
CA LEU A 198 -5.31 24.68 -1.40
C LEU A 198 -4.66 26.01 -1.02
N LYS A 199 -5.46 27.06 -0.78
CA LYS A 199 -4.98 28.36 -0.28
C LYS A 199 -4.33 28.21 1.10
N PHE A 200 -4.97 27.46 2.00
CA PHE A 200 -4.44 27.18 3.33
C PHE A 200 -3.08 26.47 3.26
N LEU A 201 -3.00 25.35 2.53
CA LEU A 201 -1.76 24.57 2.38
C LEU A 201 -0.60 25.42 1.83
N ARG A 202 -0.88 26.33 0.89
CA ARG A 202 0.10 27.29 0.37
C ARG A 202 0.50 28.34 1.40
N SER A 203 -0.46 28.87 2.15
CA SER A 203 -0.19 29.87 3.20
C SER A 203 0.66 29.32 4.35
N GLU A 204 0.54 28.02 4.63
CA GLU A 204 1.34 27.28 5.62
C GLU A 204 2.65 26.72 5.04
N ALA A 205 2.98 27.03 3.78
CA ALA A 205 4.16 26.53 3.07
C ALA A 205 4.27 24.99 3.01
N ILE A 206 3.15 24.27 3.11
CA ILE A 206 3.07 22.80 2.99
C ILE A 206 3.26 22.36 1.51
N ILE A 207 2.75 23.17 0.59
CA ILE A 207 2.95 23.03 -0.85
C ILE A 207 3.42 24.38 -1.42
N LYS A 208 4.26 24.34 -2.45
CA LYS A 208 4.71 25.58 -3.12
C LYS A 208 3.56 26.22 -3.91
N ALA A 209 3.72 27.51 -4.24
CA ALA A 209 2.68 28.27 -4.96
C ALA A 209 2.32 27.66 -6.33
N ASP A 210 3.30 27.07 -7.00
CA ASP A 210 3.24 26.44 -8.32
C ASP A 210 3.16 24.90 -8.28
N GLU A 211 3.25 24.29 -7.10
CA GLU A 211 3.15 22.84 -6.93
C GLU A 211 1.67 22.40 -7.01
N PRO A 212 1.33 21.40 -7.85
CA PRO A 212 0.00 20.81 -7.84
C PRO A 212 -0.22 20.00 -6.56
N LEU A 213 -1.43 20.05 -6.02
CA LEU A 213 -1.82 19.19 -4.90
C LEU A 213 -2.00 17.76 -5.41
N THR A 214 -1.29 16.79 -4.84
CA THR A 214 -1.40 15.36 -5.20
C THR A 214 -2.20 14.59 -4.16
N PHE A 215 -2.72 13.42 -4.55
CA PHE A 215 -3.38 12.52 -3.61
C PHE A 215 -2.45 12.11 -2.47
N GLU A 216 -1.19 11.77 -2.77
CA GLU A 216 -0.22 11.40 -1.73
C GLU A 216 -0.02 12.49 -0.69
N LYS A 217 0.08 13.77 -1.11
CA LYS A 217 0.26 14.89 -0.17
C LYS A 217 -0.87 14.97 0.86
N LEU A 218 -2.09 14.62 0.44
CA LEU A 218 -3.30 14.84 1.23
C LEU A 218 -3.78 13.60 2.00
N LEU A 219 -3.59 12.41 1.43
CA LEU A 219 -4.13 11.16 2.00
C LEU A 219 -3.06 10.30 2.70
N ALA A 220 -1.77 10.56 2.49
CA ALA A 220 -0.70 9.79 3.12
C ALA A 220 0.11 10.60 4.14
N GLY A 221 0.80 9.87 5.02
CA GLY A 221 1.67 10.42 6.06
C GLY A 221 0.97 11.51 6.88
N PRO A 222 1.46 12.76 6.87
CA PRO A 222 0.87 13.88 7.62
C PRO A 222 -0.40 14.48 6.99
N GLY A 223 -0.91 13.92 5.88
CA GLY A 223 -2.03 14.50 5.13
C GLY A 223 -3.29 14.74 5.97
N MET A 224 -3.64 13.80 6.86
CA MET A 224 -4.74 13.98 7.80
C MET A 224 -4.51 15.16 8.76
N SER A 225 -3.27 15.34 9.24
CA SER A 225 -2.88 16.47 10.09
C SER A 225 -3.02 17.81 9.36
N TYR A 226 -2.74 17.84 8.06
CA TYR A 226 -2.95 19.04 7.24
C TYR A 226 -4.44 19.39 7.11
N ILE A 227 -5.30 18.39 6.88
CA ILE A 227 -6.75 18.60 6.84
C ILE A 227 -7.29 19.03 8.20
N TYR A 228 -6.82 18.40 9.29
CA TYR A 228 -7.21 18.79 10.64
C TYR A 228 -6.86 20.24 10.94
N SER A 229 -5.62 20.64 10.62
CA SER A 229 -5.13 22.01 10.84
C SER A 229 -5.87 23.07 10.02
N PHE A 230 -6.53 22.67 8.94
CA PHE A 230 -7.39 23.55 8.15
C PHE A 230 -8.66 23.94 8.92
N PHE A 231 -9.26 22.99 9.66
CA PHE A 231 -10.45 23.21 10.47
C PHE A 231 -10.14 23.75 11.88
N ASP A 232 -9.00 23.34 12.46
CA ASP A 232 -8.53 23.80 13.76
C ASP A 232 -7.11 24.38 13.63
N ARG A 233 -7.02 25.71 13.48
CA ARG A 233 -5.75 26.40 13.25
C ARG A 233 -4.85 26.47 14.48
N ASP A 234 -5.39 26.21 15.67
CA ASP A 234 -4.62 26.22 16.92
C ASP A 234 -3.94 24.86 17.19
N ALA A 235 -4.31 23.83 16.43
CA ALA A 235 -3.79 22.47 16.51
C ALA A 235 -2.36 22.26 15.97
N LYS A 236 -1.70 23.32 15.47
CA LYS A 236 -0.39 23.27 14.79
C LYS A 236 0.77 22.67 15.61
N LYS A 237 0.53 22.26 16.86
CA LYS A 237 1.52 21.70 17.78
C LYS A 237 1.32 20.21 18.08
N GLN A 238 0.27 19.59 17.54
CA GLN A 238 -0.06 18.19 17.83
C GLN A 238 0.62 17.24 16.85
N ASP A 239 1.03 16.07 17.34
CA ASP A 239 1.62 15.02 16.51
C ASP A 239 0.54 14.29 15.68
N SER A 240 0.94 13.67 14.57
CA SER A 240 0.01 12.98 13.66
C SER A 240 -0.69 11.80 14.33
N GLU A 241 -0.06 11.15 15.32
CA GLU A 241 -0.69 10.09 16.10
C GLU A 241 -1.84 10.64 16.95
N GLU A 242 -1.63 11.79 17.62
CA GLU A 242 -2.63 12.47 18.45
C GLU A 242 -3.83 12.94 17.62
N ILE A 243 -3.58 13.56 16.47
CA ILE A 243 -4.64 13.97 15.53
C ILE A 243 -5.42 12.75 15.06
N GLY A 244 -4.73 11.65 14.71
CA GLY A 244 -5.40 10.41 14.35
C GLY A 244 -6.32 9.88 15.45
N HIS A 245 -5.92 10.02 16.73
CA HIS A 245 -6.78 9.66 17.87
C HIS A 245 -7.98 10.59 18.02
N LEU A 246 -7.81 11.91 17.86
CA LEU A 246 -8.90 12.87 17.94
C LEU A 246 -9.96 12.60 16.86
N VAL A 247 -9.53 12.39 15.62
CA VAL A 247 -10.40 12.06 14.49
C VAL A 247 -11.17 10.76 14.74
N ARG A 248 -10.49 9.68 15.15
CA ARG A 248 -11.15 8.40 15.48
C ARG A 248 -12.17 8.50 16.61
N ASN A 249 -11.95 9.41 17.54
CA ASN A 249 -12.85 9.63 18.67
C ASN A 249 -13.99 10.63 18.34
N GLY A 250 -14.17 10.99 17.07
CA GLY A 250 -15.25 11.87 16.61
C GLY A 250 -15.06 13.34 16.96
N HIS A 251 -13.86 13.78 17.32
CA HIS A 251 -13.60 15.18 17.70
C HIS A 251 -13.37 16.10 16.50
N SER A 252 -13.35 15.56 15.27
CA SER A 252 -13.27 16.36 14.04
C SER A 252 -13.92 15.65 12.87
N GLU A 253 -15.26 15.73 12.84
CA GLU A 253 -16.07 15.14 11.77
C GLU A 253 -15.76 15.77 10.41
N GLU A 254 -15.53 17.08 10.35
CA GLU A 254 -15.20 17.77 9.09
C GLU A 254 -13.88 17.28 8.48
N THR A 255 -12.91 16.90 9.33
CA THR A 255 -11.65 16.31 8.90
C THR A 255 -11.87 14.92 8.31
N LEU A 256 -12.63 14.06 9.01
CA LEU A 256 -12.94 12.72 8.54
C LEU A 256 -13.74 12.76 7.23
N ALA A 257 -14.77 13.60 7.17
CA ALA A 257 -15.60 13.83 5.99
C ALA A 257 -14.76 14.28 4.77
N THR A 258 -13.87 15.26 4.97
CA THR A 258 -12.99 15.76 3.92
C THR A 258 -12.00 14.69 3.47
N PHE A 259 -11.38 13.97 4.40
CA PHE A 259 -10.47 12.87 4.10
C PHE A 259 -11.17 11.76 3.31
N ALA A 260 -12.34 11.33 3.77
CA ALA A 260 -13.18 10.32 3.13
C ALA A 260 -13.53 10.72 1.70
N TRP A 261 -13.94 11.98 1.48
CA TRP A 261 -14.25 12.49 0.14
C TRP A 261 -13.06 12.40 -0.82
N TYR A 262 -11.88 12.86 -0.40
CA TYR A 262 -10.67 12.78 -1.25
C TYR A 262 -10.20 11.34 -1.50
N LEU A 263 -10.33 10.45 -0.51
CA LEU A 263 -10.06 9.04 -0.74
C LEU A 263 -11.06 8.43 -1.74
N GLY A 264 -12.33 8.83 -1.65
CA GLY A 264 -13.35 8.48 -2.61
C GLY A 264 -13.00 8.93 -4.03
N LEU A 265 -12.51 10.17 -4.19
CA LEU A 265 -12.04 10.68 -5.48
C LEU A 265 -10.87 9.86 -6.05
N LEU A 266 -9.92 9.45 -5.21
CA LEU A 266 -8.83 8.59 -5.62
C LEU A 266 -9.36 7.23 -6.11
N VAL A 267 -10.25 6.61 -5.34
CA VAL A 267 -10.89 5.33 -5.72
C VAL A 267 -11.66 5.48 -7.03
N GLY A 268 -12.43 6.57 -7.20
CA GLY A 268 -13.16 6.84 -8.45
C GLY A 268 -12.24 7.05 -9.65
N THR A 269 -11.10 7.71 -9.43
CA THR A 269 -10.04 7.87 -10.44
C THR A 269 -9.47 6.51 -10.83
N VAL A 270 -9.13 5.68 -9.85
CA VAL A 270 -8.64 4.31 -10.07
C VAL A 270 -9.67 3.44 -10.81
N GLN A 271 -10.95 3.54 -10.48
CA GLN A 271 -12.01 2.82 -11.18
C GLN A 271 -12.01 3.16 -12.68
N LEU A 272 -11.88 4.45 -13.04
CA LEU A 272 -11.85 4.89 -14.43
C LEU A 272 -10.55 4.51 -15.15
N THR A 273 -9.41 4.60 -14.48
CA THR A 273 -8.11 4.30 -15.09
C THR A 273 -7.95 2.82 -15.37
N PHE A 274 -8.38 1.96 -14.45
CA PHE A 274 -8.08 0.53 -14.51
C PHE A 274 -9.26 -0.32 -14.99
N MET A 275 -10.50 0.17 -14.86
CA MET A 275 -11.72 -0.61 -15.05
C MET A 275 -11.67 -1.97 -14.31
N PRO A 276 -11.39 -1.99 -13.00
CA PRO A 276 -11.00 -3.19 -12.27
C PRO A 276 -12.21 -4.05 -11.87
N ASP A 277 -12.71 -4.86 -12.79
CA ASP A 277 -13.77 -5.84 -12.55
C ASP A 277 -13.35 -7.02 -11.63
N GLY A 278 -12.05 -7.16 -11.38
CA GLY A 278 -11.48 -8.00 -10.31
C GLY A 278 -11.34 -7.26 -8.96
N GLY A 279 -11.68 -5.98 -8.91
CA GLY A 279 -11.83 -5.19 -7.70
C GLY A 279 -10.64 -4.30 -7.31
N ILE A 280 -10.93 -3.36 -6.42
CA ILE A 280 -9.96 -2.49 -5.76
C ILE A 280 -9.85 -2.91 -4.29
N TRP A 281 -8.61 -3.20 -3.88
CA TRP A 281 -8.28 -3.75 -2.58
C TRP A 281 -7.33 -2.81 -1.86
N MET A 282 -7.87 -2.10 -0.87
CA MET A 282 -7.14 -1.06 -0.15
C MET A 282 -6.42 -1.62 1.08
N THR A 283 -5.29 -1.03 1.45
CA THR A 283 -4.52 -1.40 2.66
C THR A 283 -3.66 -0.21 3.10
N GLY A 284 -2.76 -0.43 4.05
CA GLY A 284 -1.81 0.56 4.54
C GLY A 284 -2.22 1.18 5.86
N GLY A 285 -1.23 1.69 6.60
CA GLY A 285 -1.41 2.11 7.99
C GLY A 285 -2.47 3.20 8.18
N VAL A 286 -2.61 4.15 7.25
CA VAL A 286 -3.62 5.21 7.36
C VAL A 286 -5.02 4.61 7.19
N VAL A 287 -5.23 3.80 6.16
CA VAL A 287 -6.50 3.11 5.91
C VAL A 287 -6.89 2.19 7.07
N LEU A 288 -5.95 1.40 7.59
CA LEU A 288 -6.21 0.45 8.68
C LEU A 288 -6.48 1.12 10.02
N ASN A 289 -5.91 2.31 10.25
CA ASN A 289 -6.14 3.09 11.47
C ASN A 289 -7.43 3.91 11.44
N HIS A 290 -8.16 3.95 10.31
CA HIS A 290 -9.33 4.80 10.11
C HIS A 290 -10.41 4.06 9.28
N LEU A 291 -10.72 2.82 9.68
CA LEU A 291 -11.69 1.97 8.96
C LEU A 291 -13.13 2.51 8.97
N ASP A 292 -13.43 3.39 9.93
CA ASP A 292 -14.68 4.14 10.08
C ASP A 292 -14.92 5.11 8.93
N MET A 293 -13.85 5.64 8.30
CA MET A 293 -13.99 6.55 7.16
C MET A 293 -14.79 5.95 6.00
N PHE A 294 -14.74 4.62 5.84
CA PHE A 294 -15.44 3.91 4.76
C PHE A 294 -16.94 3.80 4.99
N ASP A 295 -17.38 4.03 6.22
CA ASP A 295 -18.80 4.06 6.58
C ASP A 295 -19.36 5.50 6.46
N HIS A 296 -18.48 6.50 6.29
CA HIS A 296 -18.86 7.89 6.08
C HIS A 296 -19.39 8.13 4.64
N PRO A 297 -20.55 8.79 4.46
CA PRO A 297 -21.20 8.95 3.14
C PRO A 297 -20.32 9.67 2.11
N GLU A 298 -19.50 10.61 2.56
CA GLU A 298 -18.58 11.36 1.70
C GLU A 298 -17.61 10.49 0.90
N PHE A 299 -17.26 9.29 1.41
CA PHE A 299 -16.43 8.36 0.68
C PHE A 299 -17.06 7.97 -0.67
N PHE A 300 -18.33 7.56 -0.66
CA PHE A 300 -19.03 7.20 -1.90
C PHE A 300 -19.42 8.42 -2.73
N LEU A 301 -19.69 9.57 -2.11
CA LEU A 301 -19.88 10.83 -2.85
C LEU A 301 -18.60 11.20 -3.64
N GLY A 302 -17.42 11.04 -3.04
CA GLY A 302 -16.14 11.20 -3.72
C GLY A 302 -15.98 10.24 -4.90
N ILE A 303 -16.33 8.95 -4.73
CA ILE A 303 -16.26 7.97 -5.83
C ILE A 303 -17.14 8.40 -7.00
N THR A 304 -18.38 8.80 -6.72
CA THR A 304 -19.39 9.12 -7.75
C THR A 304 -19.25 10.52 -8.34
N ALA A 305 -18.36 11.36 -7.82
CA ALA A 305 -18.11 12.72 -8.32
C ALA A 305 -17.63 12.79 -9.77
N SER A 306 -17.18 11.67 -10.35
CA SER A 306 -16.99 11.52 -11.79
C SER A 306 -18.06 10.60 -12.40
N PRO A 307 -18.95 11.11 -13.29
CA PRO A 307 -20.12 10.39 -13.77
C PRO A 307 -19.83 9.34 -14.85
N ALA A 308 -18.64 9.39 -15.44
CA ALA A 308 -18.28 8.52 -16.55
C ALA A 308 -18.38 7.04 -16.12
N TYR A 309 -19.14 6.25 -16.88
CA TYR A 309 -19.35 4.82 -16.64
C TYR A 309 -19.88 4.46 -15.26
N LEU A 310 -20.56 5.38 -14.55
CA LEU A 310 -20.99 5.15 -13.16
C LEU A 310 -21.80 3.85 -12.96
N PRO A 311 -22.81 3.49 -13.80
CA PRO A 311 -23.54 2.23 -13.63
C PRO A 311 -22.67 0.97 -13.74
N LEU A 312 -21.55 1.03 -14.47
CA LEU A 312 -20.58 -0.07 -14.56
C LEU A 312 -19.64 -0.03 -13.35
N ARG A 313 -19.16 1.15 -12.97
CA ARG A 313 -18.20 1.33 -11.87
C ARG A 313 -18.76 0.93 -10.51
N GLU A 314 -20.06 1.11 -10.29
CA GLU A 314 -20.76 0.64 -9.08
C GLU A 314 -20.73 -0.89 -8.94
N GLN A 315 -20.46 -1.62 -10.03
CA GLN A 315 -20.35 -3.07 -10.05
C GLN A 315 -18.91 -3.57 -9.81
N PHE A 316 -17.94 -2.68 -9.62
CA PHE A 316 -16.58 -3.10 -9.30
C PHE A 316 -16.45 -3.45 -7.82
N PRO A 317 -15.90 -4.63 -7.47
CA PRO A 317 -15.67 -5.00 -6.08
C PRO A 317 -14.77 -4.00 -5.37
N LEU A 318 -15.12 -3.65 -4.15
CA LEU A 318 -14.35 -2.73 -3.33
C LEU A 318 -14.18 -3.30 -1.92
N GLY A 319 -12.95 -3.29 -1.40
CA GLY A 319 -12.66 -3.82 -0.08
C GLY A 319 -11.36 -3.30 0.52
N VAL A 320 -11.20 -3.52 1.82
CA VAL A 320 -9.98 -3.25 2.59
C VAL A 320 -9.38 -4.56 3.06
N LEU A 321 -8.09 -4.77 2.81
CA LEU A 321 -7.32 -5.92 3.29
C LEU A 321 -6.88 -5.62 4.73
N CYS A 322 -7.57 -6.22 5.70
CA CYS A 322 -7.36 -5.98 7.14
C CYS A 322 -6.36 -6.93 7.78
N GLY A 323 -6.15 -8.13 7.21
CA GLY A 323 -5.22 -9.10 7.79
C GLY A 323 -3.76 -8.69 7.61
N SER A 324 -2.88 -9.03 8.55
CA SER A 324 -1.46 -8.62 8.51
C SER A 324 -0.60 -9.42 7.53
N GLU A 325 -1.10 -10.52 6.98
CA GLU A 325 -0.30 -11.48 6.22
C GLU A 325 -0.36 -11.30 4.71
N HIS A 326 -1.15 -10.35 4.18
CA HIS A 326 -1.37 -10.22 2.72
C HIS A 326 -0.05 -10.07 1.95
N ALA A 327 0.87 -9.21 2.42
CA ALA A 327 2.15 -9.01 1.76
C ALA A 327 2.97 -10.31 1.70
N PHE A 328 3.03 -11.08 2.79
CA PHE A 328 3.76 -12.35 2.82
C PHE A 328 3.12 -13.40 1.91
N MET A 329 1.80 -13.55 2.00
CA MET A 329 1.06 -14.53 1.21
C MET A 329 1.18 -14.24 -0.29
N GLY A 330 1.15 -12.96 -0.68
CA GLY A 330 1.32 -12.57 -2.06
C GLY A 330 2.75 -12.68 -2.58
N ALA A 331 3.75 -12.35 -1.76
CA ALA A 331 5.16 -12.57 -2.10
C ALA A 331 5.45 -14.07 -2.27
N ALA A 332 4.87 -14.91 -1.42
CA ALA A 332 5.00 -16.36 -1.55
C ALA A 332 4.28 -16.89 -2.79
N TYR A 333 3.10 -16.36 -3.12
CA TYR A 333 2.43 -16.67 -4.38
C TYR A 333 3.31 -16.32 -5.59
N TYR A 334 3.89 -15.12 -5.61
CA TYR A 334 4.82 -14.71 -6.66
C TYR A 334 6.00 -15.69 -6.79
N ALA A 335 6.70 -15.96 -5.68
CA ALA A 335 7.82 -16.90 -5.65
C ALA A 335 7.42 -18.30 -6.14
N SER A 336 6.24 -18.79 -5.74
CA SER A 336 5.76 -20.12 -6.14
C SER A 336 5.51 -20.29 -7.64
N LYS A 337 5.38 -19.18 -8.38
CA LYS A 337 5.14 -19.15 -9.83
C LYS A 337 6.35 -18.73 -10.64
N ARG A 338 7.29 -18.01 -10.03
CA ARG A 338 8.44 -17.40 -10.73
C ARG A 338 9.78 -18.00 -10.35
N LEU A 339 9.90 -18.59 -9.15
CA LEU A 339 11.16 -19.04 -8.56
C LEU A 339 11.20 -20.54 -8.21
N LEU A 340 10.04 -21.16 -8.00
CA LEU A 340 9.87 -22.61 -7.82
C LEU A 340 9.43 -23.26 -9.13
#